data_AF-A0ABD0ZK17-F1
#
_entry.id   AF-A0ABD0ZK17-F1
#
_cell.length_a   1.000
_cell.length_b   1.000
_cell.length_c   1.000
_cell.angle_alpha   90.00
_cell.angle_beta   90.00
_cell.angle_gamma   90.00
#
_symmetry.space_group_name_H-M   'P 1'
#
loop_
_entity.id
_entity.type
_entity.pdbx_description
1 polymer ?
#
loop_
_entity_poly.entity_id
_entity_poly.type
_entity_poly.pdbx_seq_one_letter_code
_entity_poly.pdbx_strand_id
1 'polypeptide(L)'
;MDIAGEGIFVPNVLMGMKELRYLALPEDMHRKKKLELSNLVKLESLKNFSAKNGSIEDLCGMVRLRTLDINLEDETSIETLSASIGGLRHLEHLVIEDRGSKRNLEEGIVLDFVG
;
A
#
# COMPACT_ATOMS: atom_id res chain seq x y z
N MET A 1 -18.83 25.45 2.35
CA MET A 1 -17.71 25.46 3.31
C MET A 1 -16.69 24.51 2.76
N ASP A 2 -15.58 25.07 2.28
CA ASP A 2 -14.42 24.34 1.79
C ASP A 2 -13.60 23.94 3.02
N ILE A 3 -13.61 22.65 3.38
CA ILE A 3 -12.74 22.12 4.44
C ILE A 3 -11.46 21.63 3.76
N ALA A 4 -10.71 22.57 3.19
CA ALA A 4 -9.33 22.32 2.80
C ALA A 4 -8.47 22.23 4.09
N GLY A 5 -8.51 21.09 4.78
CA GLY A 5 -7.72 20.79 6.00
C GLY A 5 -8.31 19.58 6.74
N GLU A 6 -7.58 18.60 7.23
CA GLU A 6 -6.15 18.35 7.37
C GLU A 6 -5.98 16.83 7.29
N GLY A 7 -5.31 16.29 6.26
CA GLY A 7 -4.95 14.87 6.28
C GLY A 7 -4.09 14.56 7.51
N ILE A 8 -4.03 13.32 7.97
CA ILE A 8 -3.18 13.02 9.12
C ILE A 8 -1.71 13.11 8.69
N PHE A 9 -0.92 13.90 9.42
CA PHE A 9 0.53 13.92 9.24
C PHE A 9 1.15 12.68 9.89
N VAL A 10 1.65 11.77 9.07
CA VAL A 10 2.43 10.62 9.52
C VAL A 10 3.91 10.91 9.26
N PRO A 11 4.74 11.09 10.30
CA PRO A 11 6.17 11.28 10.12
C PRO A 11 6.84 9.98 9.66
N ASN A 12 7.94 10.09 8.91
CA ASN A 12 8.70 8.94 8.40
C ASN A 12 9.57 8.25 9.48
N VAL A 13 9.03 8.06 10.69
CA VAL A 13 9.70 7.36 11.80
C VAL A 13 9.56 5.84 11.70
N LEU A 14 8.60 5.37 10.89
CA LEU A 14 8.26 3.96 10.73
C LEU A 14 9.44 3.14 10.21
N MET A 15 10.33 3.73 9.40
CA MET A 15 11.53 3.04 8.88
C MET A 15 12.45 2.46 9.97
N GLY A 16 12.39 2.99 11.19
CA GLY A 16 13.14 2.49 12.34
C GLY A 16 12.48 1.33 13.09
N MET A 17 11.21 1.04 12.83
CA MET A 17 10.38 0.10 13.58
C MET A 17 10.48 -1.33 13.03
N LYS A 18 11.69 -1.90 13.00
CA LYS A 18 11.97 -3.20 12.36
C LYS A 18 11.23 -4.41 12.95
N GLU A 19 10.73 -4.31 14.18
CA GLU A 19 9.94 -5.34 14.86
C GLU A 19 8.42 -5.18 14.65
N LEU A 20 7.98 -4.14 13.93
CA LEU A 20 6.58 -3.87 13.69
C LEU A 20 5.96 -5.00 12.86
N ARG A 21 4.84 -5.54 13.35
CA ARG A 21 4.08 -6.61 12.68
C ARG A 21 2.76 -6.14 12.08
N TYR A 22 2.16 -5.09 12.63
CA TYR A 22 0.86 -4.60 12.19
C TYR A 22 0.92 -3.09 12.03
N LEU A 23 0.52 -2.61 10.85
CA LEU A 23 0.45 -1.18 10.53
C LEU A 23 -0.87 -0.91 9.81
N ALA A 24 -1.67 -0.03 10.38
CA ALA A 24 -2.81 0.58 9.67
C ALA A 24 -2.51 2.06 9.52
N LEU A 25 -2.44 2.52 8.27
CA LEU A 25 -2.28 3.94 7.98
C LEU A 25 -3.61 4.67 8.10
N PRO A 26 -3.61 5.98 8.36
CA PRO A 26 -4.78 6.80 8.15
C PRO A 26 -5.27 6.70 6.69
N GLU A 27 -6.59 6.70 6.50
CA GLU A 27 -7.19 6.71 5.16
C GLU A 27 -6.86 8.01 4.41
N ASP A 28 -6.95 9.14 5.11
CA ASP A 28 -6.58 10.47 4.62
C ASP A 28 -5.25 10.93 5.23
N MET A 29 -4.19 10.92 4.42
CA MET A 29 -2.86 11.37 4.82
C MET A 29 -2.42 12.64 4.10
N HIS A 30 -1.63 13.48 4.79
CA HIS A 30 -1.00 14.63 4.17
C HIS A 30 0.09 14.24 3.14
N ARG A 31 -0.03 14.77 1.92
CA ARG A 31 0.92 14.54 0.82
C ARG A 31 2.18 15.42 0.91
N LYS A 32 3.00 15.26 1.96
CA LYS A 32 4.29 15.98 2.07
C LYS A 32 5.47 15.14 1.56
N LYS A 33 5.59 13.91 2.04
CA LYS A 33 6.66 12.99 1.68
C LYS A 33 6.12 11.57 1.73
N LYS A 34 6.52 10.72 0.79
CA LYS A 34 6.25 9.28 0.84
C LYS A 34 6.94 8.66 2.07
N LEU A 35 6.24 7.76 2.73
CA LEU A 35 6.78 6.92 3.78
C LEU A 35 7.81 5.96 3.18
N GLU A 36 8.90 5.72 3.92
CA GLU A 36 9.92 4.74 3.62
C GLU A 36 9.64 3.49 4.45
N LEU A 37 9.08 2.45 3.81
CA LEU A 37 8.61 1.24 4.48
C LEU A 37 9.48 0.00 4.20
N SER A 38 10.50 0.13 3.34
CA SER A 38 11.41 -0.95 2.92
C SER A 38 12.07 -1.74 4.06
N ASN A 39 12.25 -1.14 5.24
CA ASN A 39 12.85 -1.80 6.40
C ASN A 39 11.86 -2.61 7.26
N LEU A 40 10.56 -2.58 6.96
CA LEU A 40 9.51 -3.28 7.72
C LEU A 40 9.40 -4.77 7.33
N VAL A 41 10.53 -5.48 7.33
CA VAL A 41 10.63 -6.87 6.85
C VAL A 41 9.86 -7.89 7.70
N LYS A 42 9.46 -7.51 8.93
CA LYS A 42 8.64 -8.34 9.84
C LYS A 42 7.15 -8.04 9.78
N LEU A 43 6.71 -7.13 8.90
CA LEU A 43 5.32 -6.74 8.78
C LEU A 43 4.47 -7.92 8.28
N GLU A 44 3.34 -8.13 8.94
CA GLU A 44 2.37 -9.19 8.67
C GLU A 44 1.04 -8.61 8.19
N SER A 45 0.67 -7.40 8.61
CA SER A 45 -0.50 -6.68 8.10
C SER A 45 -0.16 -5.22 7.80
N LEU A 46 -0.53 -4.81 6.59
CA LEU A 46 -0.49 -3.43 6.12
C LEU A 46 -1.89 -3.04 5.62
N LYS A 47 -2.48 -2.00 6.21
CA LYS A 47 -3.81 -1.51 5.84
C LYS A 47 -3.82 -0.05 5.43
N ASN A 48 -4.80 0.32 4.60
CA ASN A 48 -4.96 1.66 4.03
C ASN A 48 -3.71 2.17 3.28
N PHE A 49 -2.94 1.27 2.66
CA PHE A 49 -1.74 1.66 1.92
C PHE A 49 -2.10 2.29 0.57
N SER A 50 -1.33 3.26 0.08
CA SER A 50 -1.50 3.79 -1.27
C SER A 50 -0.16 4.21 -1.86
N ALA A 51 -0.08 4.22 -3.20
CA ALA A 51 1.10 4.68 -3.93
C ALA A 51 1.42 6.18 -3.73
N LYS A 52 0.45 6.98 -3.27
CA LYS A 52 0.68 8.38 -2.89
C LYS A 52 1.38 8.51 -1.54
N ASN A 53 1.12 7.57 -0.63
CA ASN A 53 1.61 7.61 0.74
C ASN A 53 2.93 6.84 0.93
N GLY A 54 3.23 5.88 0.05
CA GLY A 54 4.48 5.10 0.08
C GLY A 54 4.86 4.58 -1.30
N SER A 55 5.99 3.90 -1.39
CA SER A 55 6.45 3.24 -2.62
C SER A 55 5.87 1.82 -2.69
N ILE A 56 5.28 1.44 -3.83
CA ILE A 56 4.78 0.07 -4.05
C ILE A 56 5.94 -0.92 -4.02
N GLU A 57 7.12 -0.50 -4.49
CA GLU A 57 8.34 -1.31 -4.48
C GLU A 57 8.80 -1.68 -3.06
N ASP A 58 8.45 -0.89 -2.03
CA ASP A 58 8.74 -1.23 -0.63
C ASP A 58 8.03 -2.53 -0.19
N LEU A 59 6.93 -2.92 -0.84
CA LEU A 59 6.20 -4.16 -0.52
C LEU A 59 7.04 -5.42 -0.79
N CYS A 60 7.94 -5.38 -1.78
CA CYS A 60 8.79 -6.53 -2.14
C CYS A 60 9.63 -7.06 -0.97
N GLY A 61 10.01 -6.18 -0.02
CA GLY A 61 10.78 -6.54 1.16
C GLY A 61 9.95 -7.12 2.31
N MET A 62 8.61 -7.06 2.23
CA MET A 62 7.69 -7.49 3.28
C MET A 62 7.37 -8.98 3.17
N VAL A 63 8.40 -9.82 3.23
CA VAL A 63 8.31 -11.27 2.96
C VAL A 63 7.37 -12.04 3.91
N ARG A 64 6.91 -11.42 5.02
CA ARG A 64 5.98 -12.00 5.99
C ARG A 64 4.55 -11.47 5.88
N LEU A 65 4.29 -10.60 4.90
CA LEU A 65 3.00 -9.93 4.74
C LEU A 65 1.92 -10.96 4.41
N ARG A 66 0.88 -11.02 5.27
CA ARG A 66 -0.29 -11.90 5.15
C ARG A 66 -1.55 -11.13 4.79
N THR A 67 -1.63 -9.86 5.19
CA THR A 67 -2.76 -8.98 4.88
C THR A 67 -2.27 -7.70 4.25
N LEU A 68 -2.75 -7.44 3.04
CA LEU A 68 -2.55 -6.18 2.34
C LEU A 68 -3.92 -5.58 2.01
N ASP A 69 -4.13 -4.35 2.46
CA ASP A 69 -5.24 -3.52 2.03
C ASP A 69 -4.66 -2.27 1.37
N ILE A 70 -4.96 -2.11 0.08
CA ILE A 70 -4.40 -1.11 -0.81
C ILE A 70 -5.48 -0.29 -1.50
N ASN A 71 -5.34 1.03 -1.39
CA ASN A 71 -6.06 2.03 -2.14
C ASN A 71 -5.36 2.28 -3.46
N LEU A 72 -5.99 1.86 -4.55
CA LEU A 72 -5.56 2.25 -5.88
C LEU A 72 -6.01 3.68 -6.13
N GLU A 73 -5.10 4.50 -6.62
CA GLU A 73 -5.39 5.87 -7.05
C GLU A 73 -4.98 6.04 -8.52
N ASP A 74 -5.37 7.13 -9.18
CA ASP A 74 -5.18 7.31 -10.64
C ASP A 74 -3.72 7.10 -11.11
N GLU A 75 -2.73 7.36 -10.24
CA GLU A 75 -1.30 7.20 -10.51
C GLU A 75 -0.74 5.79 -10.19
N THR A 76 -1.57 4.88 -9.66
CA THR A 76 -1.14 3.53 -9.30
C THR A 76 -1.06 2.64 -10.54
N SER A 77 0.16 2.27 -10.94
CA SER A 77 0.38 1.29 -12.00
C SER A 77 0.00 -0.11 -11.52
N ILE A 78 -0.96 -0.73 -12.21
CA ILE A 78 -1.39 -2.11 -11.95
C ILE A 78 -0.24 -3.10 -12.22
N GLU A 79 0.57 -2.84 -13.26
CA GLU A 79 1.74 -3.67 -13.57
C GLU A 79 2.76 -3.64 -12.43
N THR A 80 3.06 -2.45 -11.89
CA THR A 80 3.97 -2.28 -10.75
C THR A 80 3.42 -2.94 -9.50
N LEU A 81 2.11 -2.83 -9.26
CA LEU A 81 1.44 -3.51 -8.16
C LEU A 81 1.57 -5.02 -8.29
N SER A 82 1.20 -5.58 -9.45
CA SER A 82 1.26 -7.01 -9.75
C SER A 82 2.68 -7.56 -9.54
N ALA A 83 3.69 -6.88 -10.09
CA ALA A 83 5.09 -7.25 -9.91
C ALA A 83 5.53 -7.24 -8.43
N SER A 84 5.05 -6.27 -7.64
CA SER A 84 5.47 -6.10 -6.25
C SER A 84 4.79 -7.07 -5.28
N ILE A 85 3.53 -7.42 -5.55
CA ILE A 85 2.79 -8.39 -4.73
C ILE A 85 2.98 -9.83 -5.19
N GLY A 86 3.42 -10.07 -6.43
CA GLY A 86 3.69 -11.40 -6.97
C GLY A 86 4.76 -12.17 -6.19
N GLY A 87 5.65 -11.48 -5.48
CA GLY A 87 6.64 -12.09 -4.58
C GLY A 87 6.14 -12.40 -3.17
N LEU A 88 4.93 -11.99 -2.79
CA LEU A 88 4.39 -12.12 -1.42
C LEU A 88 3.82 -13.53 -1.17
N ARG A 89 4.69 -14.52 -1.03
CA ARG A 89 4.35 -15.96 -0.86
C ARG A 89 3.51 -16.32 0.36
N HIS A 90 3.28 -15.38 1.27
CA HIS A 90 2.49 -15.59 2.49
C HIS A 90 1.22 -14.72 2.51
N LEU A 91 0.90 -14.02 1.42
CA LEU A 91 -0.29 -13.19 1.35
C LEU A 91 -1.54 -14.07 1.37
N GLU A 92 -2.38 -13.89 2.39
CA GLU A 92 -3.62 -14.63 2.62
C GLU A 92 -4.85 -13.77 2.33
N HIS A 93 -4.74 -12.46 2.56
CA HIS A 93 -5.81 -11.49 2.41
C HIS A 93 -5.31 -10.29 1.60
N LEU A 94 -5.96 -10.07 0.45
CA LEU A 94 -5.75 -8.90 -0.39
C LEU A 94 -7.08 -8.16 -0.55
N VAL A 95 -7.10 -6.91 -0.11
CA VAL A 95 -8.21 -5.98 -0.36
C VAL A 95 -7.69 -4.88 -1.27
N ILE A 96 -8.42 -4.61 -2.33
CA ILE A 96 -8.11 -3.57 -3.30
C ILE A 96 -9.30 -2.63 -3.35
N GLU A 97 -9.09 -1.38 -2.93
CA GLU A 97 -10.08 -0.32 -3.03
C GLU A 97 -9.74 0.57 -4.23
N ASP A 98 -10.59 0.58 -5.24
CA ASP A 98 -10.40 1.49 -6.38
C ASP A 98 -11.00 2.86 -6.08
N ARG A 99 -10.12 3.83 -5.82
CA ARG A 99 -10.47 5.26 -5.65
C ARG A 99 -10.14 6.07 -6.90
N GLY A 100 -9.76 5.42 -7.98
CA GLY A 100 -9.39 6.03 -9.25
C GLY A 100 -10.65 6.44 -10.01
N SER A 101 -10.84 7.74 -10.18
CA SER A 101 -12.04 8.32 -10.80
C SER A 101 -12.20 7.98 -12.30
N LYS A 102 -11.21 7.32 -12.93
CA LYS A 102 -11.16 7.04 -14.37
C LYS A 102 -10.79 5.61 -14.77
N ARG A 103 -10.57 4.68 -13.83
CA ARG A 103 -10.29 3.29 -14.20
C ARG A 103 -11.59 2.62 -14.63
N ASN A 104 -11.74 2.38 -15.93
CA ASN A 104 -12.85 1.58 -16.44
C ASN A 104 -12.65 0.14 -15.94
N LEU A 105 -13.46 -0.27 -14.96
CA LEU A 105 -13.56 -1.64 -14.44
C LEU A 105 -14.24 -2.57 -15.47
N GLU A 106 -14.01 -2.37 -16.77
CA GLU A 106 -14.58 -3.23 -17.81
C GLU A 106 -13.66 -4.41 -18.13
N GLU A 107 -12.38 -4.29 -17.81
CA GLU A 107 -11.40 -5.38 -17.81
C GLU A 107 -10.94 -5.57 -16.36
N GLY A 108 -11.41 -6.63 -15.70
CA GLY A 108 -11.01 -6.92 -14.32
C GLY A 108 -9.49 -6.94 -14.15
N ILE A 109 -9.00 -6.60 -12.95
CA ILE A 109 -7.57 -6.66 -12.64
C ILE A 109 -7.14 -8.13 -12.66
N VAL A 110 -6.44 -8.54 -13.72
CA VAL A 110 -5.81 -9.87 -13.79
C VAL A 110 -4.49 -9.79 -13.03
N LEU A 111 -4.40 -10.51 -11.91
CA LEU A 111 -3.18 -10.69 -11.14
C LEU A 111 -2.68 -12.11 -11.37
N ASP A 112 -1.59 -12.24 -12.13
CA ASP A 112 -0.94 -13.52 -12.36
C ASP A 112 -0.10 -13.89 -11.13
N PHE A 113 -0.75 -14.49 -10.14
CA PHE A 113 -0.04 -15.08 -9.00
C PHE A 113 0.59 -16.41 -9.42
N VAL A 114 1.92 -16.46 -9.55
CA VAL A 114 2.66 -17.72 -9.66
C VAL A 114 2.96 -18.20 -8.24
N GLY A 115 2.20 -19.18 -7.77
CA GLY A 115 2.33 -19.81 -6.45
C GLY A 115 3.58 -20.68 -6.29
#